data_AF-A0A3S0AUY6-F1
#
_entry.id   AF-A0A3S0AUY6-F1
#
_cell.length_a   1.000
_cell.length_b   1.000
_cell.length_c   1.000
_cell.angle_alpha   90.00
_cell.angle_beta   90.00
_cell.angle_gamma   90.00
#
_symmetry.space_group_name_H-M   'P 1'
#
loop_
_entity.id
_entity.type
_entity.pdbx_description
1 polymer ?
#
loop_
_entity_poly.entity_id
_entity_poly.type
_entity_poly.pdbx_seq_one_letter_code
_entity_poly.pdbx_strand_id
1 'polypeptide(L)'
;MKASDVLGICQLTANRARPDRPSLWDSRYTGEKIPDVLARHKAARLACVHCPLLNACEAMLSDHEAQGIHIEGVVAGRHTDFVAHWAKQDSDLVQTECRGCRRPLQPQKDRDRPLRGAQRPHVGEGMCEVCYPRFSRAARQKKAAA
;
A
#
# COMPACT_ATOMS: atom_id res chain seq x y z
N MET A 1 22.84 -15.23 -16.10
CA MET A 1 22.74 -14.62 -14.75
C MET A 1 21.43 -15.10 -14.15
N LYS A 2 21.48 -15.80 -12.99
CA LYS A 2 20.28 -16.34 -12.32
C LYS A 2 19.53 -15.20 -11.63
N ALA A 3 18.20 -15.24 -11.61
CA ALA A 3 17.29 -14.19 -11.14
C ALA A 3 17.23 -14.01 -9.60
N SER A 4 18.34 -14.23 -8.89
CA SER A 4 18.40 -14.17 -7.42
C SER A 4 19.38 -13.09 -7.01
N ASP A 5 18.90 -12.07 -6.29
CA ASP A 5 19.63 -11.17 -5.35
C ASP A 5 19.14 -9.71 -5.34
N VAL A 6 18.05 -9.37 -6.03
CA VAL A 6 17.43 -8.04 -5.85
C VAL A 6 16.61 -8.05 -4.56
N LEU A 7 17.14 -7.44 -3.50
CA LEU A 7 16.44 -7.22 -2.24
C LEU A 7 15.57 -5.95 -2.29
N GLY A 8 14.44 -5.99 -1.60
CA GLY A 8 13.64 -4.80 -1.32
C GLY A 8 14.34 -3.90 -0.29
N ILE A 9 14.09 -2.59 -0.33
CA ILE A 9 14.66 -1.64 0.64
C ILE A 9 14.31 -2.03 2.08
N CYS A 10 13.10 -2.52 2.33
CA CYS A 10 12.67 -3.02 3.65
C CYS A 10 13.45 -4.25 4.14
N GLN A 11 14.08 -5.00 3.24
CA GLN A 11 14.83 -6.22 3.56
C GLN A 11 16.31 -5.96 3.86
N LEU A 12 16.81 -4.76 3.56
CA LEU A 12 18.18 -4.35 3.87
C LEU A 12 18.40 -4.34 5.39
N THR A 13 19.58 -4.78 5.83
CA THR A 13 19.92 -4.91 7.27
C THR A 13 19.66 -3.63 8.06
N ALA A 14 19.93 -2.46 7.47
CA ALA A 14 19.71 -1.16 8.11
C ALA A 14 18.23 -0.85 8.40
N ASN A 15 17.31 -1.54 7.72
CA ASN A 15 15.87 -1.27 7.72
C ASN A 15 15.05 -2.36 8.41
N ARG A 16 15.68 -3.46 8.83
CA ARG A 16 14.99 -4.56 9.53
C ARG A 16 14.54 -4.12 10.92
N ALA A 17 13.42 -4.67 11.35
CA ALA A 17 12.98 -4.59 12.74
C ALA A 17 14.07 -5.11 13.68
N ARG A 18 14.10 -4.54 14.89
CA ARG A 18 14.96 -4.95 15.99
C ARG A 18 14.08 -5.36 17.19
N PRO A 19 14.61 -6.14 18.14
CA PRO A 19 13.84 -6.54 19.32
C PRO A 19 13.23 -5.36 20.11
N ASP A 20 13.89 -4.21 20.09
CA ASP A 20 13.51 -2.98 20.79
C ASP A 20 12.77 -1.97 19.91
N ARG A 21 12.67 -2.21 18.60
CA ARG A 21 12.14 -1.21 17.65
C ARG A 21 11.53 -1.85 16.39
N PRO A 22 10.27 -1.52 16.05
CA PRO A 22 9.67 -1.96 14.79
C PRO A 22 10.41 -1.37 13.58
N SER A 23 10.31 -2.04 12.43
CA SER A 23 10.74 -1.49 11.15
C SER A 23 9.90 -0.27 10.77
N LEU A 24 10.32 0.48 9.75
CA LEU A 24 9.49 1.59 9.25
C LEU A 24 8.17 1.10 8.62
N TRP A 25 8.11 -0.14 8.15
CA TRP A 25 6.97 -0.69 7.40
C TRP A 25 5.99 -1.46 8.29
N ASP A 26 6.41 -1.85 9.49
CA ASP A 26 5.62 -2.72 10.38
C ASP A 26 4.40 -2.00 10.92
N SER A 27 3.42 -2.76 11.37
CA SER A 27 2.22 -2.24 12.00
C SER A 27 2.50 -1.48 13.30
N ARG A 28 1.42 -0.95 13.87
CA ARG A 28 1.47 -0.29 15.17
C ARG A 28 1.78 -1.33 16.26
N TYR A 29 2.75 -1.06 17.11
CA TYR A 29 2.98 -1.90 18.30
C TYR A 29 2.16 -1.43 19.50
N THR A 30 1.99 -2.30 20.50
CA THR A 30 1.21 -2.00 21.71
C THR A 30 1.73 -0.75 22.42
N GLY A 31 0.87 0.26 22.57
CA GLY A 31 1.21 1.52 23.23
C GLY A 31 1.83 2.60 22.34
N GLU A 32 2.17 2.30 21.08
CA GLU A 32 2.57 3.32 20.10
C GLU A 32 1.38 4.25 19.83
N LYS A 33 1.61 5.55 19.70
CA LYS A 33 0.53 6.51 19.37
C LYS A 33 0.39 6.60 17.85
N ILE A 34 -0.84 6.78 17.37
CA ILE A 34 -1.14 6.91 15.93
C ILE A 34 -0.26 7.96 15.22
N PRO A 35 -0.01 9.18 15.78
CA PRO A 35 0.86 10.15 15.14
C PRO A 35 2.30 9.64 14.90
N ASP A 36 2.82 8.83 15.82
CA ASP A 36 4.18 8.26 15.73
C ASP A 36 4.25 7.20 14.62
N VAL A 37 3.23 6.34 14.55
CA VAL A 37 3.06 5.36 13.46
C VAL A 37 2.99 6.08 12.10
N LEU A 38 2.18 7.14 12.00
CA LEU A 38 2.02 7.90 10.76
C LEU A 38 3.32 8.59 10.33
N ALA A 39 4.09 9.12 11.27
CA ALA A 39 5.41 9.70 10.99
C ALA A 39 6.39 8.63 10.46
N ARG A 40 6.42 7.45 11.08
CA ARG A 40 7.23 6.30 10.66
C ARG A 40 6.82 5.78 9.28
N HIS A 41 5.51 5.58 9.07
CA HIS A 41 4.95 5.17 7.79
C HIS A 41 5.18 6.20 6.69
N LYS A 42 5.20 7.50 7.00
CA LYS A 42 5.58 8.53 6.01
C LYS A 42 6.98 8.27 5.45
N ALA A 43 7.95 7.93 6.31
CA ALA A 43 9.30 7.59 5.88
C ALA A 43 9.32 6.28 5.06
N ALA A 44 8.60 5.24 5.49
CA ALA A 44 8.50 3.98 4.75
C ALA A 44 7.94 4.16 3.34
N ARG A 45 6.88 4.97 3.20
CA ARG A 45 6.27 5.24 1.90
C ARG A 45 7.22 5.96 0.95
N LEU A 46 7.98 6.93 1.46
CA LEU A 46 9.00 7.63 0.66
C LEU A 46 10.10 6.67 0.22
N ALA A 47 10.57 5.81 1.12
CA ALA A 47 11.57 4.78 0.78
C ALA A 47 11.06 3.81 -0.29
N CYS A 48 9.79 3.37 -0.21
CA CYS A 48 9.20 2.48 -1.20
C CYS A 48 9.25 3.02 -2.63
N VAL A 49 9.13 4.34 -2.83
CA VAL A 49 9.16 4.96 -4.18
C VAL A 49 10.48 4.68 -4.92
N HIS A 50 11.57 4.48 -4.18
CA HIS A 50 12.90 4.18 -4.72
C HIS A 50 13.23 2.69 -4.71
N CYS A 51 12.31 1.83 -4.27
CA CYS A 51 12.56 0.40 -4.14
C CYS A 51 12.58 -0.28 -5.52
N PRO A 52 13.60 -1.09 -5.85
CA PRO A 52 13.66 -1.81 -7.13
C PRO A 52 12.52 -2.82 -7.29
N LEU A 53 11.96 -3.30 -6.17
CA LEU A 53 10.84 -4.25 -6.15
C LEU A 53 9.46 -3.58 -6.07
N LEU A 54 9.37 -2.25 -6.20
CA LEU A 54 8.10 -1.51 -5.99
C LEU A 54 6.93 -2.07 -6.81
N ASN A 55 7.16 -2.42 -8.08
CA ASN A 55 6.12 -2.99 -8.93
C ASN A 55 5.69 -4.39 -8.50
N ALA A 56 6.63 -5.24 -8.09
CA ALA A 56 6.34 -6.57 -7.59
C ALA A 56 5.54 -6.50 -6.27
N CYS A 57 5.94 -5.57 -5.37
CA CYS A 57 5.19 -5.31 -4.14
C CYS A 57 3.77 -4.80 -4.43
N GLU A 58 3.58 -3.96 -5.44
CA GLU A 58 2.25 -3.44 -5.80
C GLU A 58 1.36 -4.55 -6.36
N ALA A 59 1.88 -5.40 -7.25
CA ALA A 59 1.13 -6.54 -7.78
C ALA A 59 0.70 -7.48 -6.63
N MET A 60 1.64 -7.85 -5.76
CA MET A 60 1.35 -8.67 -4.58
C MET A 60 0.29 -8.02 -3.69
N LEU A 61 0.42 -6.73 -3.39
CA LEU A 61 -0.54 -6.01 -2.55
C LEU A 61 -1.95 -5.99 -3.18
N SER A 62 -2.03 -5.72 -4.49
CA SER A 62 -3.31 -5.71 -5.21
C SER A 62 -3.99 -7.08 -5.18
N ASP A 63 -3.22 -8.17 -5.33
CA ASP A 63 -3.75 -9.53 -5.25
C ASP A 63 -4.28 -9.86 -3.85
N HIS A 64 -3.59 -9.42 -2.79
CA HIS A 64 -4.04 -9.58 -1.41
C HIS A 64 -5.32 -8.78 -1.14
N GLU A 65 -5.38 -7.52 -1.58
CA GLU A 65 -6.58 -6.68 -1.46
C GLU A 65 -7.78 -7.30 -2.18
N ALA A 66 -7.59 -7.82 -3.40
CA ALA A 66 -8.66 -8.48 -4.16
C ALA A 66 -9.17 -9.76 -3.47
N GLN A 67 -8.30 -10.48 -2.77
CA GLN A 67 -8.64 -11.66 -1.97
C GLN A 67 -9.22 -11.31 -0.58
N GLY A 68 -9.26 -10.03 -0.20
CA GLY A 68 -9.67 -9.62 1.13
C GLY A 68 -8.67 -10.03 2.22
N ILE A 69 -7.38 -10.14 1.88
CA ILE A 69 -6.26 -10.39 2.81
C ILE A 69 -5.62 -9.06 3.21
N HIS A 70 -5.63 -8.77 4.51
CA HIS A 70 -5.17 -7.51 5.06
C HIS A 70 -3.69 -7.65 5.37
N ILE A 71 -2.89 -6.71 4.90
CA ILE A 71 -1.50 -6.56 5.27
C ILE A 71 -1.40 -5.29 6.09
N GLU A 72 -1.03 -5.45 7.36
CA GLU A 72 -0.82 -4.30 8.22
C GLU A 72 0.45 -3.54 7.83
N GLY A 73 0.46 -2.23 8.09
CA GLY A 73 1.62 -1.39 7.82
C GLY A 73 1.70 -0.90 6.38
N VAL A 74 2.92 -0.66 5.89
CA VAL A 74 3.15 -0.06 4.56
C VAL A 74 3.68 -1.09 3.59
N VAL A 75 3.02 -1.23 2.45
CA VAL A 75 3.47 -2.03 1.31
C VAL A 75 3.34 -1.22 0.04
N ALA A 76 4.30 -1.35 -0.89
CA ALA A 76 4.30 -0.61 -2.17
C ALA A 76 4.12 0.92 -2.03
N GLY A 77 4.54 1.47 -0.89
CA GLY A 77 4.44 2.89 -0.59
C GLY A 77 3.03 3.39 -0.24
N ARG A 78 2.14 2.50 0.18
CA ARG A 78 0.78 2.82 0.64
C ARG A 78 0.30 1.83 1.71
N HIS A 79 -0.82 2.15 2.31
CA HIS A 79 -1.58 1.22 3.15
C HIS A 79 -2.51 0.36 2.28
N THR A 80 -2.97 -0.76 2.82
CA THR A 80 -4.06 -1.54 2.21
C THR A 80 -5.37 -0.78 2.23
N ASP A 81 -6.26 -1.07 1.29
CA ASP A 81 -7.53 -0.36 1.13
C ASP A 81 -8.69 -0.82 2.03
N PHE A 82 -8.44 -1.78 2.94
CA PHE A 82 -9.47 -2.27 3.85
C PHE A 82 -8.91 -2.62 5.22
N VAL A 83 -9.80 -2.62 6.22
CA VAL A 83 -9.50 -2.94 7.62
C VAL A 83 -9.94 -4.38 7.94
N ALA A 84 -9.09 -5.17 8.61
CA ALA A 84 -9.49 -6.45 9.18
C ALA A 84 -10.40 -6.25 10.41
N HIS A 85 -11.28 -7.21 10.72
CA HIS A 85 -12.26 -7.06 11.81
C HIS A 85 -11.64 -6.76 13.18
N TRP A 86 -10.41 -7.23 13.41
CA TRP A 86 -9.62 -7.03 14.63
C TRP A 86 -8.79 -5.73 14.62
N ALA A 87 -8.61 -5.08 13.48
CA ALA A 87 -7.82 -3.85 13.31
C ALA A 87 -8.67 -2.55 13.31
N LYS A 88 -9.94 -2.61 13.74
CA LYS A 88 -10.90 -1.49 13.66
C LYS A 88 -10.44 -0.18 14.33
N GLN A 89 -9.52 -0.24 15.27
CA GLN A 89 -9.03 0.94 16.01
C GLN A 89 -8.03 1.80 15.21
N ASP A 90 -7.52 1.29 14.09
CA ASP A 90 -6.43 1.91 13.32
C ASP A 90 -6.90 2.31 11.91
N SER A 91 -8.10 2.89 11.78
CA SER A 91 -8.67 3.32 10.50
C SER A 91 -7.84 4.37 9.74
N ASP A 92 -6.95 5.09 10.44
CA ASP A 92 -6.01 6.02 9.82
C ASP A 92 -4.84 5.32 9.10
N LEU A 93 -4.70 4.00 9.33
CA LEU A 93 -3.66 3.15 8.74
C LEU A 93 -4.19 2.31 7.57
N VAL A 94 -5.30 2.74 6.96
CA VAL A 94 -5.84 2.16 5.73
C VAL A 94 -6.04 3.21 4.66
N GLN A 95 -5.99 2.78 3.40
CA GLN A 95 -6.16 3.63 2.26
C GLN A 95 -7.63 3.65 1.80
N THR A 96 -8.39 4.60 2.30
CA THR A 96 -9.80 4.76 1.94
C THR A 96 -10.04 5.68 0.75
N GLU A 97 -9.01 6.39 0.28
CA GLU A 97 -9.12 7.43 -0.73
C GLU A 97 -8.12 7.27 -1.87
N CYS A 98 -8.51 7.75 -3.05
CA CYS A 98 -7.66 7.78 -4.22
C CYS A 98 -6.45 8.70 -4.00
N ARG A 99 -5.25 8.19 -4.26
CA ARG A 99 -4.01 8.98 -4.15
C ARG A 99 -3.92 10.16 -5.12
N GLY A 100 -4.65 10.12 -6.23
CA GLY A 100 -4.67 11.18 -7.23
C GLY A 100 -5.71 12.28 -6.93
N CYS A 101 -6.96 11.90 -6.72
CA CYS A 101 -8.08 12.85 -6.59
C CYS A 101 -8.74 12.90 -5.21
N ARG A 102 -8.24 12.14 -4.23
CA ARG A 102 -8.76 12.07 -2.85
C ARG A 102 -10.21 11.62 -2.69
N ARG A 103 -10.89 11.22 -3.77
CA ARG A 103 -12.24 10.65 -3.64
C ARG A 103 -12.21 9.28 -2.94
N PRO A 104 -13.26 8.92 -2.19
CA PRO A 104 -13.36 7.61 -1.56
C PRO A 104 -13.19 6.49 -2.59
N LEU A 105 -12.46 5.45 -2.22
CA LEU A 105 -12.32 4.23 -3.00
C LEU A 105 -13.25 3.14 -2.45
N GLN A 106 -13.73 2.31 -3.35
CA GLN A 106 -14.25 1.00 -3.00
C GLN A 106 -13.08 0.05 -2.76
N PRO A 107 -13.04 -0.67 -1.63
CA PRO A 107 -12.03 -1.71 -1.41
C PRO A 107 -12.04 -2.77 -2.51
N GLN A 108 -10.89 -3.28 -2.93
CA GLN A 108 -10.80 -4.24 -4.04
C GLN A 108 -11.53 -5.55 -3.75
N LYS A 109 -11.53 -6.01 -2.48
CA LYS A 109 -12.30 -7.19 -2.07
C LYS A 109 -13.82 -7.06 -2.33
N ASP A 110 -14.30 -5.82 -2.40
CA ASP A 110 -15.71 -5.50 -2.60
C ASP A 110 -16.00 -5.07 -4.05
N ARG A 111 -15.08 -5.28 -5.00
CA ARG A 111 -15.20 -4.81 -6.40
C ARG A 111 -16.48 -5.27 -7.12
N ASP A 112 -17.01 -6.43 -6.74
CA ASP A 112 -18.22 -7.00 -7.35
C ASP A 112 -19.51 -6.47 -6.68
N ARG A 113 -19.38 -5.63 -5.64
CA ARG A 113 -20.51 -4.99 -4.97
C ARG A 113 -20.85 -3.65 -5.63
N PRO A 114 -22.12 -3.20 -5.56
CA PRO A 114 -22.47 -1.85 -5.96
C PRO A 114 -21.67 -0.80 -5.20
N LEU A 115 -21.23 0.25 -5.91
CA LEU A 115 -20.58 1.41 -5.31
C LEU A 115 -21.51 2.10 -4.31
N ARG A 116 -20.94 2.60 -3.21
CA ARG A 116 -21.70 3.34 -2.20
C ARG A 116 -21.38 4.84 -2.28
N GLY A 117 -22.41 5.65 -2.44
CA GLY A 117 -22.29 7.11 -2.43
C GLY A 117 -21.28 7.62 -3.47
N ALA A 118 -20.28 8.38 -3.02
CA ALA A 118 -19.27 8.99 -3.88
C ALA A 118 -18.04 8.11 -4.15
N GLN A 119 -18.08 6.82 -3.79
CA GLN A 119 -16.99 5.89 -4.02
C GLN A 119 -16.65 5.76 -5.52
N ARG A 120 -15.38 5.53 -5.80
CA ARG A 120 -14.89 5.11 -7.11
C ARG A 120 -14.28 3.71 -7.05
N PRO A 121 -14.36 2.93 -8.15
CA PRO A 121 -13.66 1.66 -8.24
C PRO A 121 -12.15 1.85 -8.04
N HIS A 122 -11.57 1.05 -7.15
CA HIS A 122 -10.12 0.94 -7.00
C HIS A 122 -9.58 -0.01 -8.08
N VAL A 123 -8.65 0.48 -8.89
CA VAL A 123 -8.10 -0.27 -10.04
C VAL A 123 -6.61 -0.60 -9.90
N GLY A 124 -6.05 -0.46 -8.69
CA GLY A 124 -4.64 -0.67 -8.37
C GLY A 124 -3.87 0.61 -8.03
N GLU A 125 -2.69 0.46 -7.42
CA GLU A 125 -1.82 1.56 -6.96
C GLU A 125 -2.46 2.55 -5.97
N GLY A 126 -3.62 2.22 -5.40
CA GLY A 126 -4.42 3.16 -4.63
C GLY A 126 -5.07 4.24 -5.46
N MET A 127 -5.44 3.92 -6.71
CA MET A 127 -6.00 4.87 -7.64
C MET A 127 -7.38 4.44 -8.16
N CYS A 128 -8.20 5.45 -8.44
CA CYS A 128 -9.45 5.23 -9.18
C CYS A 128 -9.20 5.13 -10.68
N GLU A 129 -10.16 4.56 -11.40
CA GLU A 129 -10.16 4.42 -12.86
C GLU A 129 -9.83 5.71 -13.64
N VAL A 130 -10.14 6.89 -13.10
CA VAL A 130 -9.86 8.18 -13.75
C VAL A 130 -8.40 8.62 -13.54
N CYS A 131 -7.86 8.36 -12.35
CA CYS A 131 -6.50 8.77 -11.98
C CYS A 131 -5.45 7.77 -12.45
N TYR A 132 -5.79 6.48 -12.49
CA TYR A 132 -4.87 5.42 -12.82
C TYR A 132 -4.16 5.63 -14.18
N PRO A 133 -4.85 5.89 -15.31
CA PRO A 133 -4.17 6.09 -16.60
C PRO A 133 -3.18 7.26 -16.62
N ARG A 134 -3.35 8.23 -15.71
CA ARG A 134 -2.58 9.48 -15.69
C ARG A 134 -1.37 9.38 -14.76
N PHE A 135 -1.55 8.76 -13.60
CA PHE A 135 -0.59 8.82 -12.50
C PHE A 135 0.01 7.47 -12.11
N SER A 136 -0.58 6.34 -12.53
CA SER A 136 -0.04 5.01 -12.23
C SER A 136 1.38 4.84 -12.80
N ARG A 137 2.23 4.17 -12.02
CA ARG A 137 3.56 3.74 -12.47
C ARG A 137 3.42 2.65 -13.53
N ALA A 138 2.59 1.64 -13.26
CA ALA A 138 2.33 0.54 -14.18
C ALA A 138 1.76 1.02 -15.52
N ALA A 139 0.79 1.95 -15.52
CA ALA A 139 0.23 2.50 -16.75
C ALA A 139 1.27 3.25 -17.59
N ARG A 140 2.14 4.05 -16.95
CA ARG A 140 3.23 4.77 -17.63
C ARG A 140 4.27 3.83 -18.22
N GLN A 141 4.62 2.74 -17.53
CA GLN A 141 5.56 1.75 -18.03
C GLN A 141 5.00 0.97 -19.23
N LYS A 142 3.72 0.57 -19.19
CA LYS A 142 3.07 -0.07 -20.35
C LYS A 142 3.10 0.83 -21.59
N LYS A 143 2.87 2.14 -21.42
CA LYS A 143 2.96 3.11 -22.52
C LYS A 143 4.38 3.28 -23.06
N ALA A 144 5.42 3.13 -22.23
CA ALA A 144 6.80 3.23 -22.67
C ALA A 144 7.31 1.98 -23.40
N ALA A 145 6.63 0.84 -23.23
CA ALA A 145 6.97 -0.44 -23.85
C ALA A 145 6.16 -0.74 -25.13
N ALA A 146 5.23 0.13 -25.51
CA ALA A 146 4.39 0.05 -26.70
C ALA A 146 4.87 1.05 -27.75
#